data_AF-B3Y6D4-F1
#
_entry.id   AF-B3Y6D4-F1
#
_cell.length_a   1.000
_cell.length_b   1.000
_cell.length_c   1.000
_cell.angle_alpha   90.00
_cell.angle_beta   90.00
_cell.angle_gamma   90.00
#
_symmetry.space_group_name_H-M   'P 1'
#
loop_
_entity.id
_entity.type
_entity.pdbx_description
1 polymer ?
#
loop_
_entity_poly.entity_id
_entity_poly.type
_entity_poly.pdbx_seq_one_letter_code
_entity_poly.pdbx_strand_id
1 'polypeptide(L)'
;MVELHGWLTICESYGDEDELTDDEHKSIQNNINQIISKQNCGVTLSYKNGVAYLSVLHCSNHRTEEVDEIIGVFCDAAKAANGSYGIIYMRDDEDKEY
;
A
#
# COMPACT_ATOMS: atom_id res chain seq x y z
N MET A 1 16.71 7.16 -13.75
CA MET A 1 16.86 6.61 -12.39
C MET A 1 15.65 6.95 -11.55
N VAL A 2 15.03 5.90 -11.01
CA VAL A 2 13.87 5.98 -10.12
C VAL A 2 14.26 5.53 -8.70
N GLU A 3 13.83 6.31 -7.72
CA GLU A 3 13.88 5.99 -6.30
C GLU A 3 12.49 6.21 -5.71
N LEU A 4 11.84 5.12 -5.27
CA LEU A 4 10.49 5.13 -4.72
C LEU A 4 10.52 4.59 -3.30
N HIS A 5 9.93 5.35 -2.38
CA HIS A 5 9.71 4.94 -1.01
C HIS A 5 8.23 5.12 -0.68
N GLY A 6 7.65 4.10 -0.05
CA GLY A 6 6.25 4.12 0.32
C GLY A 6 6.01 3.51 1.69
N TRP A 7 5.08 4.09 2.44
CA TRP A 7 4.47 3.46 3.60
C TRP A 7 2.97 3.77 3.64
N LEU A 8 2.18 2.79 4.10
CA LEU A 8 0.73 2.92 4.24
C LEU A 8 0.29 2.20 5.51
N THR A 9 -0.26 2.92 6.47
CA THR A 9 -0.93 2.33 7.62
C THR A 9 -2.32 1.85 7.19
N ILE A 10 -2.64 0.59 7.48
CA ILE A 10 -3.94 0.00 7.18
C ILE A 10 -4.86 0.22 8.37
N CYS A 11 -5.93 0.99 8.16
CA CYS A 11 -7.00 1.18 9.13
C CYS A 11 -8.29 0.64 8.52
N GLU A 12 -8.84 -0.39 9.17
CA GLU A 12 -10.03 -1.12 8.70
C GLU A 12 -11.30 -0.26 8.75
N SER A 13 -11.35 0.75 9.62
CA SER A 13 -12.47 1.68 9.71
C SER A 13 -12.04 3.14 9.55
N TYR A 14 -12.97 3.94 9.02
CA TYR A 14 -13.00 5.39 9.18
C TYR A 14 -14.22 5.71 10.07
N GLY A 15 -14.07 5.67 11.40
CA GLY A 15 -15.18 5.86 12.34
C GLY A 15 -15.00 5.11 13.66
N ASP A 16 -16.05 5.07 14.50
CA ASP A 16 -16.05 4.26 15.72
C ASP A 16 -15.85 2.78 15.35
N GLU A 17 -14.84 2.14 15.94
CA GLU A 17 -14.55 0.71 15.74
C GLU A 17 -15.76 -0.18 16.12
N ASP A 18 -16.70 0.35 16.91
CA ASP A 18 -17.94 -0.32 17.31
C ASP A 18 -19.02 -0.38 16.21
N GLU A 19 -18.86 0.34 15.08
CA GLU A 19 -19.83 0.33 13.97
C GLU A 19 -19.60 -0.80 12.95
N LEU A 20 -18.38 -1.33 12.86
CA LEU A 20 -18.06 -2.43 11.94
C LEU A 20 -18.33 -3.78 12.58
N THR A 21 -18.91 -4.68 11.80
CA THR A 21 -19.07 -6.08 12.21
C THR A 21 -17.74 -6.84 12.07
N ASP A 22 -17.54 -7.87 12.90
CA ASP A 22 -16.37 -8.77 12.81
C ASP A 22 -16.16 -9.35 11.39
N ASP A 23 -17.25 -9.52 10.63
CA ASP A 23 -17.21 -10.03 9.26
C ASP A 23 -16.70 -8.98 8.26
N GLU A 24 -16.98 -7.70 8.47
CA GLU A 24 -16.44 -6.60 7.67
C GLU A 24 -14.94 -6.43 7.91
N HIS A 25 -14.49 -6.50 9.17
CA HIS A 25 -13.06 -6.51 9.51
C HIS A 25 -12.32 -7.64 8.80
N LYS A 26 -12.83 -8.87 8.88
CA LYS A 26 -12.25 -10.03 8.18
C LYS A 26 -12.26 -9.86 6.67
N SER A 27 -13.32 -9.28 6.10
CA SER A 27 -13.41 -9.01 4.66
C SER A 27 -12.30 -8.06 4.20
N ILE A 28 -12.06 -6.98 4.94
CA ILE A 28 -10.99 -6.02 4.64
C ILE A 28 -9.62 -6.68 4.74
N GLN A 29 -9.35 -7.40 5.83
CA GLN A 29 -8.09 -8.14 5.99
C GLN A 29 -7.85 -9.15 4.86
N ASN A 30 -8.89 -9.89 4.46
CA ASN A 30 -8.80 -10.83 3.35
C ASN A 30 -8.52 -10.13 2.03
N ASN A 31 -9.16 -8.98 1.76
CA ASN A 31 -8.90 -8.20 0.56
C ASN A 31 -7.45 -7.69 0.51
N ILE A 32 -6.93 -7.16 1.62
CA ILE A 32 -5.53 -6.73 1.71
C ILE A 32 -4.58 -7.91 1.49
N ASN A 33 -4.82 -9.05 2.13
CA ASN A 33 -4.00 -10.26 1.93
C ASN A 33 -4.05 -10.76 0.48
N GLN A 34 -5.21 -10.65 -0.20
CA GLN A 34 -5.33 -10.99 -1.62
C GLN A 34 -4.56 -10.03 -2.52
N ILE A 35 -4.57 -8.73 -2.24
CA ILE A 35 -3.77 -7.74 -2.99
C ILE A 35 -2.28 -8.06 -2.85
N ILE A 36 -1.81 -8.28 -1.61
CA ILE A 36 -0.40 -8.52 -1.31
C ILE A 36 0.10 -9.89 -1.81
N SER A 37 -0.76 -10.90 -1.89
CA SER A 37 -0.39 -12.23 -2.42
C SER A 37 -0.34 -12.30 -3.94
N LYS A 38 -0.96 -11.34 -4.65
CA LYS A 38 -0.96 -11.28 -6.12
C LYS A 38 0.20 -10.48 -6.69
N GLN A 39 0.76 -9.55 -5.92
CA GLN A 39 1.86 -8.69 -6.38
C GLN A 39 3.20 -9.42 -6.37
N ASN A 40 4.13 -8.98 -7.21
CA ASN A 40 5.51 -9.48 -7.27
C ASN A 40 6.54 -8.33 -7.19
N CYS A 41 6.13 -7.17 -6.70
CA CYS A 41 6.89 -5.91 -6.69
C CYS A 41 7.51 -5.54 -5.33
N GLY A 42 7.60 -6.51 -4.41
CA GLY A 42 8.34 -6.37 -3.15
C GLY A 42 7.64 -5.56 -2.06
N VAL A 43 6.36 -5.18 -2.24
CA VAL A 43 5.57 -4.53 -1.19
C VAL A 43 5.35 -5.52 -0.04
N THR A 44 5.75 -5.11 1.16
CA THR A 44 5.69 -5.98 2.34
C THR A 44 4.58 -5.51 3.29
N LEU A 45 3.70 -6.44 3.67
CA LEU A 45 2.76 -6.27 4.78
C LEU A 45 3.43 -6.64 6.10
N SER A 46 3.38 -5.76 7.10
CA SER A 46 3.98 -5.93 8.40
C SER A 46 3.06 -5.44 9.51
N TYR A 47 3.33 -5.87 10.74
CA TYR A 47 2.57 -5.48 11.93
C TYR A 47 3.49 -4.86 12.96
N LYS A 48 3.07 -3.73 13.54
CA LYS A 48 3.78 -3.08 14.65
C LYS A 48 2.76 -2.63 15.69
N ASN A 49 2.89 -3.14 16.92
CA ASN A 49 1.95 -2.89 18.02
C ASN A 49 0.49 -3.16 17.65
N GLY A 50 0.23 -4.25 16.91
CA GLY A 50 -1.12 -4.63 16.46
C GLY A 50 -1.63 -3.85 15.24
N VAL A 51 -0.92 -2.82 14.79
CA VAL A 51 -1.29 -2.04 13.61
C VAL A 51 -0.63 -2.63 12.36
N ALA A 52 -1.44 -2.93 11.35
CA ALA A 52 -0.96 -3.38 10.04
C ALA A 52 -0.47 -2.20 9.20
N TYR A 53 0.64 -2.38 8.48
CA TYR A 53 1.14 -1.39 7.55
C TYR A 53 1.88 -2.03 6.37
N LEU A 54 1.85 -1.35 5.24
CA LEU A 54 2.65 -1.66 4.07
C LEU A 54 3.89 -0.77 4.05
N SER A 55 5.01 -1.31 3.55
CA SER A 55 6.19 -0.52 3.25
C SER A 55 6.94 -1.07 2.05
N VAL A 56 7.60 -0.18 1.31
CA VAL A 56 8.42 -0.52 0.15
C VAL A 56 9.55 0.49 -0.04
N LEU A 57 10.70 -0.03 -0.49
CA LEU A 57 11.80 0.73 -1.06
C LEU A 57 12.13 0.07 -2.40
N HIS A 58 12.06 0.84 -3.48
CA HIS A 58 12.39 0.37 -4.82
C HIS A 58 13.35 1.36 -5.49
N CYS A 59 14.44 0.85 -6.04
CA CYS A 59 15.44 1.64 -6.77
C CYS A 59 15.75 0.96 -8.10
N SER A 60 15.65 1.70 -9.20
CA SER A 60 15.91 1.18 -10.55
C SER A 60 16.55 2.24 -11.44
N ASN A 61 17.28 1.79 -12.47
CA ASN A 61 18.00 2.71 -13.37
C ASN A 61 17.05 3.50 -14.29
N HIS A 62 15.88 2.93 -14.62
CA HIS A 62 14.83 3.52 -15.44
C HIS A 62 13.47 3.21 -14.80
N ARG A 63 12.44 3.98 -15.13
CA ARG A 63 11.07 3.63 -14.75
C ARG A 63 10.67 2.31 -15.40
N THR A 64 10.15 1.38 -14.59
CA THR A 64 9.72 0.05 -15.01
C THR A 64 8.25 -0.17 -14.67
N GLU A 65 7.65 -1.23 -15.23
CA GLU A 65 6.29 -1.66 -14.88
C GLU A 65 6.15 -1.97 -13.38
N GLU A 66 7.24 -2.37 -12.71
CA GLU A 66 7.28 -2.65 -11.27
C GLU A 66 6.99 -1.38 -10.44
N VAL A 67 7.46 -0.20 -10.88
CA VAL A 67 7.18 1.08 -10.22
C VAL A 67 5.67 1.37 -10.25
N ASP A 68 5.04 1.15 -11.40
CA ASP A 68 3.61 1.37 -11.56
C ASP A 68 2.78 0.31 -10.80
N GLU A 69 3.25 -0.94 -10.73
CA GLU A 69 2.65 -2.01 -9.91
C GLU A 69 2.67 -1.63 -8.42
N ILE A 70 3.79 -1.12 -7.90
CA ILE A 70 3.91 -0.68 -6.50
C ILE A 70 2.86 0.40 -6.19
N ILE A 71 2.76 1.42 -7.05
CA ILE A 71 1.78 2.50 -6.88
C ILE A 71 0.35 1.92 -6.91
N GLY A 72 0.07 1.00 -7.83
CA GLY A 72 -1.20 0.30 -7.94
C GLY A 72 -1.58 -0.46 -6.65
N VAL A 73 -0.65 -1.23 -6.09
CA VAL A 73 -0.85 -1.98 -4.84
C VAL A 73 -1.24 -1.05 -3.69
N PHE A 74 -0.57 0.09 -3.54
CA PHE A 74 -0.89 1.07 -2.51
C PHE A 74 -2.25 1.72 -2.73
N CYS A 75 -2.58 2.09 -3.97
CA CYS A 75 -3.90 2.65 -4.30
C CYS A 75 -5.03 1.65 -4.03
N ASP A 76 -4.85 0.38 -4.37
CA ASP A 76 -5.87 -0.64 -4.17
C ASP A 76 -6.01 -1.01 -2.69
N ALA A 77 -4.91 -1.05 -1.94
CA ALA A 77 -4.94 -1.21 -0.48
C ALA A 77 -5.68 -0.05 0.20
N ALA A 78 -5.42 1.20 -0.20
CA ALA A 78 -6.11 2.37 0.33
C ALA A 78 -7.61 2.39 -0.01
N LYS A 79 -8.02 1.89 -1.18
CA LYS A 79 -9.43 1.72 -1.53
C LYS A 79 -10.11 0.61 -0.74
N ALA A 80 -9.39 -0.47 -0.45
CA ALA A 80 -9.91 -1.61 0.31
C ALA A 80 -10.14 -1.28 1.78
N ALA A 81 -9.36 -0.36 2.34
CA ALA A 81 -9.44 0.07 3.73
C ALA A 81 -9.46 1.60 3.81
N ASN A 82 -10.66 2.20 3.75
CA ASN A 82 -10.87 3.63 3.57
C ASN A 82 -10.32 4.54 4.69
N GLY A 83 -10.09 4.00 5.90
CA GLY A 83 -9.44 4.72 6.99
C GLY A 83 -7.92 4.81 6.86
N SER A 84 -7.34 4.05 5.92
CA SER A 84 -5.89 3.93 5.75
C SER A 84 -5.27 5.25 5.30
N TYR A 85 -4.04 5.49 5.75
CA TYR A 85 -3.29 6.69 5.41
C TYR A 85 -1.82 6.39 5.24
N GLY A 86 -1.15 7.15 4.38
CA GLY A 86 0.23 6.87 4.00
C GLY A 86 0.77 7.88 3.00
N ILE A 87 2.02 7.67 2.61
CA ILE A 87 2.72 8.48 1.63
C ILE A 87 3.53 7.56 0.73
N ILE A 88 3.50 7.86 -0.56
CA ILE A 88 4.52 7.46 -1.51
C ILE A 88 5.25 8.73 -1.92
N TYR A 89 6.57 8.71 -1.87
CA TYR A 89 7.39 9.71 -2.53
C TYR A 89 8.31 9.02 -3.53
N MET A 90 8.43 9.63 -4.69
CA MET A 90 9.20 9.11 -5.81
C MET A 90 10.06 10.24 -6.37
N ARG A 91 11.32 9.90 -6.66
CA ARG A 91 12.20 10.71 -7.49
C ARG A 91 12.39 9.95 -8.80
N ASP A 92 12.08 10.60 -9.91
CA ASP A 92 12.33 10.11 -11.26
C ASP A 92 13.11 11.21 -12.00
N ASP A 93 14.38 10.96 -12.33
CA ASP A 93 15.22 11.95 -13.04
C ASP A 93 15.07 11.90 -14.57
N GLU A 94 14.29 10.94 -15.09
CA GLU A 94 13.96 10.80 -16.51
C GLU A 94 12.54 11.28 -16.82
N ASP A 95 11.80 11.76 -15.81
CA ASP A 95 10.48 12.35 -15.99
C ASP A 95 10.60 13.58 -16.88
N LYS A 96 9.75 13.63 -17.91
CA LYS A 96 9.74 14.74 -18.88
C LYS A 96 8.82 15.87 -18.43
N GLU A 97 7.95 15.61 -17.46
CA GLU A 97 6.98 16.57 -16.97
C GLU A 97 7.46 17.30 -15.71
N TYR A 98 8.48 16.80 -15.00
CA TYR A 98 8.98 17.35 -13.74
C TYR A 98 10.50 17.26 -13.57
#